data_AF-A0A4R1KRN9-F1
#
_entry.id   AF-A0A4R1KRN9-F1
#
_cell.length_a   1.000
_cell.length_b   1.000
_cell.length_c   1.000
_cell.angle_alpha   90.00
_cell.angle_beta   90.00
_cell.angle_gamma   90.00
#
_symmetry.space_group_name_H-M   'P 1'
#
loop_
_entity.id
_entity.type
_entity.pdbx_description
1 polymer ?
#
loop_
_entity_poly.entity_id
_entity_poly.type
_entity_poly.pdbx_seq_one_letter_code
_entity_poly.pdbx_strand_id
1 'polypeptide(L)'
;MERFNESELLKNNRNLIHKSYENILNYTNQNQQEKEENLDAFLMGLFNVFYEEWQLIYPKYIESIISNDVMATFHKVQLHQMETEFDIPEEINEFAVIYYLAGYFNLFITPYNQTHSNNGEIRYNITKDKDINQNLYDIFEEMWNKIAEKVELNDVEWDEFDLELFYEVEESFLQKYLSKCWKQNKAKLNSKTKAILCEHSGAGEIYYLDESRVIKSISEFLK
;
A
#
# COMPACT_ATOMS: atom_id res chain seq x y z
N MET A 1 22.25 -3.36 -19.30
CA MET A 1 22.62 -4.28 -18.19
C MET A 1 23.73 -3.69 -17.33
N GLU A 2 24.73 -2.99 -17.90
CA GLU A 2 25.80 -2.34 -17.12
C GLU A 2 25.31 -1.29 -16.10
N ARG A 3 24.42 -0.36 -16.48
CA ARG A 3 23.93 0.68 -15.54
C ARG A 3 23.01 0.18 -14.42
N PHE A 4 22.28 -0.92 -14.66
CA PHE A 4 21.55 -1.63 -13.59
C PHE A 4 22.52 -2.13 -12.51
N ASN A 5 23.76 -2.46 -12.91
CA ASN A 5 24.81 -2.92 -12.02
C ASN A 5 25.62 -1.78 -11.38
N GLU A 6 25.16 -0.53 -11.44
CA GLU A 6 25.81 0.59 -10.75
C GLU A 6 25.05 1.00 -9.49
N SER A 7 23.72 0.86 -9.46
CA SER A 7 22.91 1.19 -8.29
C SER A 7 22.86 0.04 -7.28
N GLU A 8 23.31 0.27 -6.05
CA GLU A 8 23.20 -0.71 -4.96
C GLU A 8 21.73 -0.97 -4.57
N LEU A 9 20.87 0.05 -4.64
CA LEU A 9 19.44 -0.11 -4.34
C LEU A 9 18.76 -1.06 -5.35
N LEU A 10 19.00 -0.88 -6.65
CA LEU A 10 18.43 -1.74 -7.69
C LEU A 10 19.01 -3.16 -7.63
N LYS A 11 20.31 -3.30 -7.32
CA LYS A 11 20.95 -4.62 -7.13
C LYS A 11 20.31 -5.40 -5.99
N ASN A 12 20.16 -4.77 -4.83
CA ASN A 12 19.60 -5.39 -3.63
C ASN A 12 18.14 -5.82 -3.85
N ASN A 13 17.42 -5.12 -4.73
CA ASN A 13 16.02 -5.40 -5.05
C ASN A 13 15.82 -6.10 -6.39
N ARG A 14 16.86 -6.65 -7.03
CA ARG A 14 16.79 -7.19 -8.38
C ARG A 14 15.69 -8.24 -8.56
N ASN A 15 15.49 -9.14 -7.61
CA ASN A 15 14.47 -10.18 -7.71
C ASN A 15 13.04 -9.61 -7.78
N LEU A 16 12.83 -8.43 -7.20
CA LEU A 16 11.54 -7.73 -7.22
C LEU A 16 11.31 -7.06 -8.58
N ILE A 17 12.33 -6.35 -9.09
CA ILE A 17 12.14 -5.36 -10.17
C ILE A 17 12.75 -5.73 -11.52
N HIS A 18 13.53 -6.82 -11.63
CA HIS A 18 14.31 -7.10 -12.83
C HIS A 18 13.48 -7.10 -14.12
N LYS A 19 12.33 -7.78 -14.10
CA LYS A 19 11.44 -7.87 -15.26
C LYS A 19 10.84 -6.51 -15.62
N SER A 20 10.39 -5.76 -14.62
CA SER A 20 9.82 -4.43 -14.81
C SER A 20 10.84 -3.46 -15.39
N TYR A 21 12.08 -3.49 -14.87
CA TYR A 21 13.19 -2.73 -15.43
C TYR A 21 13.46 -3.07 -16.89
N GLU A 22 13.42 -4.35 -17.27
CA GLU A 22 13.58 -4.77 -18.67
C GLU A 22 12.42 -4.29 -19.56
N ASN A 23 11.18 -4.33 -19.06
CA ASN A 23 10.01 -3.85 -19.80
C ASN A 23 10.08 -2.35 -20.08
N ILE A 24 10.39 -1.55 -19.05
CA ILE A 24 10.60 -0.10 -19.17
C ILE A 24 11.74 0.20 -20.16
N LEU A 25 12.87 -0.51 -20.03
CA LEU A 25 13.99 -0.36 -20.93
C LEU A 25 13.61 -0.71 -22.38
N ASN A 26 12.82 -1.74 -22.60
CA ASN A 26 12.35 -2.12 -23.93
C ASN A 26 11.47 -1.03 -24.55
N TYR A 27 10.52 -0.46 -23.79
CA TYR A 27 9.72 0.68 -24.23
C TYR A 27 10.63 1.84 -24.67
N THR A 28 11.62 2.20 -23.87
CA THR A 28 12.51 3.32 -24.18
C THR A 28 13.30 3.10 -25.48
N ASN A 29 13.80 1.87 -25.73
CA ASN A 29 14.56 1.57 -26.95
C ASN A 29 13.68 1.55 -28.21
N GLN A 30 12.41 1.14 -28.07
CA GLN A 30 11.48 1.01 -29.21
C GLN A 30 10.91 2.37 -29.65
N ASN A 31 10.84 3.34 -28.74
CA ASN A 31 10.18 4.63 -28.97
C ASN A 31 11.16 5.82 -29.06
N GLN A 32 12.42 5.58 -29.45
CA GLN A 32 13.40 6.67 -29.61
C GLN A 32 12.99 7.70 -30.67
N GLN A 33 12.34 7.27 -31.76
CA GLN A 33 11.84 8.19 -32.78
C GLN A 33 10.72 9.08 -32.23
N GLU A 34 9.81 8.54 -31.42
CA GLU A 34 8.76 9.32 -30.75
C GLU A 34 9.35 10.36 -29.79
N LYS A 35 10.42 10.01 -29.06
CA LYS A 35 11.16 10.97 -28.23
C LYS A 35 11.66 12.18 -29.03
N GLU A 36 12.19 11.95 -30.24
CA GLU A 36 12.71 13.01 -31.11
C GLU A 36 11.60 13.86 -31.75
N GLU A 37 10.48 13.24 -32.10
CA GLU A 37 9.36 13.89 -32.78
C GLU A 37 8.37 14.59 -31.83
N ASN A 38 8.15 14.02 -30.64
CA ASN A 38 7.18 14.48 -29.65
C ASN A 38 7.55 13.98 -28.24
N LEU A 39 8.38 14.79 -27.55
CA LEU A 39 8.85 14.48 -26.21
C LEU A 39 7.71 14.27 -25.20
N ASP A 40 6.65 15.07 -25.26
CA ASP A 40 5.52 14.98 -24.32
C ASP A 40 4.81 13.62 -24.45
N ALA A 41 4.57 13.16 -25.68
CA ALA A 41 3.94 11.86 -25.93
C ALA A 41 4.82 10.70 -25.43
N PHE A 42 6.14 10.79 -25.67
CA PHE A 42 7.10 9.81 -25.16
C PHE A 42 7.13 9.78 -23.62
N LEU A 43 7.14 10.93 -22.96
CA LEU A 43 7.13 11.04 -21.50
C LEU A 43 5.85 10.44 -20.91
N MET A 44 4.68 10.74 -21.49
CA MET A 44 3.42 10.13 -21.07
C MET A 44 3.42 8.62 -21.25
N GLY A 45 3.93 8.11 -22.38
CA GLY A 45 4.03 6.67 -22.61
C GLY A 45 5.01 5.98 -21.66
N LEU A 46 6.14 6.62 -21.35
CA LEU A 46 7.10 6.12 -20.37
C LEU A 46 6.46 6.05 -18.97
N PHE A 47 5.80 7.12 -18.54
CA PHE A 47 5.04 7.16 -17.28
C PHE A 47 4.00 6.04 -17.20
N ASN A 48 3.22 5.83 -18.27
CA ASN A 48 2.22 4.76 -18.31
C ASN A 48 2.85 3.38 -18.09
N VAL A 49 4.00 3.10 -18.70
CA VAL A 49 4.70 1.82 -18.49
C VAL A 49 5.18 1.69 -17.04
N PHE A 50 5.71 2.76 -16.43
CA PHE A 50 6.06 2.76 -15.00
C PHE A 50 4.86 2.48 -14.11
N TYR A 51 3.72 3.12 -14.39
CA TYR A 51 2.48 2.93 -13.65
C TYR A 51 1.94 1.50 -13.77
N GLU A 52 1.95 0.92 -14.98
CA GLU A 52 1.58 -0.48 -15.20
C GLU A 52 2.47 -1.44 -14.41
N GLU A 53 3.79 -1.21 -14.39
CA GLU A 53 4.71 -2.03 -13.62
C GLU A 53 4.52 -1.86 -12.10
N TRP A 54 4.19 -0.66 -11.64
CA TRP A 54 3.81 -0.42 -10.24
C TRP A 54 2.60 -1.25 -9.83
N GLN A 55 1.54 -1.24 -10.64
CA GLN A 55 0.33 -2.05 -10.40
C GLN A 55 0.61 -3.55 -10.29
N LEU A 56 1.66 -4.03 -10.98
CA LEU A 56 2.07 -5.44 -10.94
C LEU A 56 2.95 -5.79 -9.74
N ILE A 57 3.80 -4.86 -9.30
CA ILE A 57 4.77 -5.07 -8.21
C ILE A 57 4.15 -4.80 -6.85
N TYR A 58 3.47 -3.66 -6.69
CA TYR A 58 3.00 -3.15 -5.40
C TYR A 58 2.23 -4.20 -4.59
N PRO A 59 1.19 -4.88 -5.12
CA PRO A 59 0.46 -5.89 -4.36
C PRO A 59 1.37 -7.00 -3.81
N LYS A 60 2.27 -7.53 -4.64
CA LYS A 60 3.16 -8.64 -4.25
C LYS A 60 4.18 -8.21 -3.20
N TYR A 61 4.71 -7.00 -3.37
CA TYR A 61 5.68 -6.43 -2.45
C TYR A 61 5.06 -6.24 -1.06
N ILE A 62 3.91 -5.57 -0.98
CA ILE A 62 3.21 -5.35 0.29
C ILE A 62 2.82 -6.68 0.94
N GLU A 63 2.17 -7.59 0.20
CA GLU A 63 1.78 -8.91 0.73
C GLU A 63 2.97 -9.66 1.34
N SER A 64 4.14 -9.63 0.68
CA SER A 64 5.33 -10.33 1.17
C SER A 64 5.84 -9.81 2.52
N ILE A 65 5.56 -8.54 2.85
CA ILE A 65 6.08 -7.87 4.04
C ILE A 65 5.10 -7.94 5.21
N ILE A 66 3.80 -7.80 4.95
CA ILE A 66 2.82 -7.60 6.03
C ILE A 66 1.91 -8.80 6.29
N SER A 67 1.89 -9.81 5.43
CA SER A 67 0.82 -10.82 5.46
C SER A 67 0.76 -11.63 6.75
N ASN A 68 1.91 -12.02 7.28
CA ASN A 68 1.96 -12.74 8.56
C ASN A 68 1.47 -11.86 9.72
N ASP A 69 1.91 -10.60 9.76
CA ASP A 69 1.57 -9.66 10.84
C ASP A 69 0.09 -9.28 10.81
N VAL A 70 -0.47 -9.03 9.62
CA VAL A 70 -1.91 -8.79 9.42
C VAL A 70 -2.72 -10.00 9.88
N MET A 71 -2.38 -11.20 9.40
CA MET A 71 -3.14 -12.41 9.73
C MET A 71 -3.07 -12.74 11.22
N ALA A 72 -1.89 -12.61 11.84
CA ALA A 72 -1.71 -12.85 13.26
C ALA A 72 -2.47 -11.83 14.11
N THR A 73 -2.43 -10.55 13.74
CA THR A 73 -3.13 -9.48 14.46
C THR A 73 -4.64 -9.64 14.35
N PHE A 74 -5.17 -9.90 13.16
CA PHE A 74 -6.60 -10.15 12.96
C PHE A 74 -7.08 -11.36 13.74
N HIS A 75 -6.29 -12.44 13.78
CA HIS A 75 -6.60 -13.62 14.58
C HIS A 75 -6.70 -13.28 16.08
N LYS A 76 -5.73 -12.54 16.63
CA LYS A 76 -5.74 -12.10 18.04
C LYS A 76 -6.96 -11.25 18.35
N VAL A 77 -7.25 -10.26 17.50
CA VAL A 77 -8.38 -9.34 17.66
C VAL A 77 -9.71 -10.10 17.64
N GLN A 78 -9.89 -11.03 16.70
CA GLN A 78 -11.14 -11.79 16.58
C GLN A 78 -11.35 -12.85 17.68
N LEU A 79 -10.29 -13.21 18.41
CA LEU A 79 -10.34 -14.02 19.64
C LEU A 79 -10.40 -13.17 20.91
N HIS A 80 -10.40 -11.84 20.80
CA HIS A 80 -10.30 -10.92 21.93
C HIS A 80 -9.06 -11.15 22.80
N GLN A 81 -7.98 -11.70 22.22
CA GLN A 81 -6.69 -11.96 22.90
C GLN A 81 -5.78 -10.74 22.87
N MET A 82 -6.36 -9.61 23.27
CA MET A 82 -5.69 -8.32 23.26
C MET A 82 -4.99 -8.10 24.61
N GLU A 83 -3.65 -8.19 24.62
CA GLU A 83 -2.84 -7.81 25.78
C GLU A 83 -3.11 -6.34 26.09
N THR A 84 -3.75 -6.07 27.23
CA THR A 84 -4.13 -4.73 27.63
C THR A 84 -3.89 -4.52 29.12
N GLU A 85 -3.37 -3.34 29.46
CA GLU A 85 -3.35 -2.82 30.83
C GLU A 85 -4.75 -2.31 31.28
N PHE A 86 -5.74 -2.39 30.39
CA PHE A 86 -7.09 -1.88 30.57
C PHE A 86 -8.10 -3.02 30.35
N ASP A 87 -9.10 -3.15 31.23
CA ASP A 87 -10.21 -4.08 31.02
C ASP A 87 -10.98 -3.68 29.75
N ILE A 88 -10.74 -4.38 28.64
CA ILE A 88 -11.60 -4.31 27.45
C ILE A 88 -12.92 -5.01 27.81
N PRO A 89 -14.07 -4.33 27.74
CA PRO A 89 -15.35 -5.01 27.92
C PRO A 89 -15.47 -6.19 26.95
N GLU A 90 -15.89 -7.37 27.44
CA GLU A 90 -16.15 -8.57 26.62
C GLU A 90 -17.10 -8.30 25.43
N GLU A 91 -17.85 -7.20 25.47
CA GLU A 91 -18.83 -6.81 24.46
C GLU A 91 -18.25 -6.08 23.24
N ILE A 92 -16.96 -5.68 23.22
CA ILE A 92 -16.40 -4.98 22.07
C ILE A 92 -16.29 -5.94 20.88
N ASN A 93 -17.17 -5.76 19.91
CA ASN A 93 -17.22 -6.54 18.67
C ASN A 93 -16.90 -5.71 17.43
N GLU A 94 -16.46 -4.46 17.59
CA GLU A 94 -16.31 -3.50 16.51
C GLU A 94 -14.92 -2.88 16.52
N PHE A 95 -14.22 -2.97 15.40
CA PHE A 95 -12.85 -2.52 15.27
C PHE A 95 -12.68 -1.58 14.09
N ALA A 96 -11.75 -0.65 14.22
CA ALA A 96 -11.23 0.15 13.13
C ALA A 96 -9.82 -0.32 12.80
N VAL A 97 -9.61 -0.72 11.55
CA VAL A 97 -8.30 -0.82 10.93
C VAL A 97 -8.00 0.54 10.32
N ILE A 98 -6.92 1.17 10.76
CA ILE A 98 -6.56 2.51 10.32
C ILE A 98 -5.25 2.41 9.55
N TYR A 99 -5.23 3.03 8.37
CA TYR A 99 -4.05 3.11 7.53
C TYR A 99 -3.62 4.55 7.30
N TYR A 100 -2.33 4.75 7.06
CA TYR A 100 -1.74 6.00 6.59
C TYR A 100 -0.73 5.65 5.49
N LEU A 101 -0.84 6.26 4.31
CA LEU A 101 0.02 5.96 3.14
C LEU A 101 1.04 7.05 2.84
N ALA A 102 0.87 8.27 3.34
CA ALA A 102 1.76 9.38 2.99
C ALA A 102 3.17 9.18 3.57
N GLY A 103 4.10 8.72 2.74
CA GLY A 103 5.53 8.52 3.04
C GLY A 103 5.84 7.37 4.02
N TYR A 104 4.87 6.92 4.82
CA TYR A 104 5.06 5.93 5.86
C TYR A 104 3.84 5.02 5.89
N PHE A 105 3.92 3.87 5.23
CA PHE A 105 2.82 2.90 5.25
C PHE A 105 2.64 2.34 6.67
N ASN A 106 1.70 2.94 7.40
CA ASN A 106 1.38 2.58 8.77
C ASN A 106 -0.01 1.97 8.83
N LEU A 107 -0.11 0.79 9.44
CA LEU A 107 -1.36 0.05 9.61
C LEU A 107 -1.51 -0.32 11.08
N PHE A 108 -2.63 0.05 11.69
CA PHE A 108 -2.94 -0.36 13.06
C PHE A 108 -4.42 -0.72 13.21
N ILE A 109 -4.73 -1.49 14.24
CA ILE A 109 -6.12 -1.83 14.60
C ILE A 109 -6.41 -1.43 16.04
N THR A 110 -7.61 -0.91 16.27
CA THR A 110 -8.10 -0.44 17.57
C THR A 110 -9.59 -0.75 17.72
N PRO A 111 -10.10 -0.96 18.94
CA PRO A 111 -11.53 -0.87 19.21
C PRO A 111 -12.14 0.41 18.64
N TYR A 112 -13.29 0.29 17.97
CA TYR A 112 -13.91 1.42 17.27
C TYR A 112 -14.26 2.57 18.23
N ASN A 113 -14.80 2.26 19.40
CA ASN A 113 -15.17 3.25 20.43
C ASN A 113 -13.98 4.05 21.00
N GLN A 114 -12.74 3.61 20.77
CA GLN A 114 -11.53 4.29 21.23
C GLN A 114 -10.87 5.16 20.17
N THR A 115 -11.36 5.14 18.92
CA THR A 115 -10.82 5.96 17.82
C THR A 115 -10.96 7.47 18.03
N HIS A 116 -11.70 7.91 19.06
CA HIS A 116 -11.99 9.31 19.35
C HIS A 116 -11.60 9.75 20.78
N SER A 117 -10.98 8.87 21.58
CA SER A 117 -10.58 9.21 22.95
C SER A 117 -9.06 9.34 23.07
N ASN A 118 -8.58 10.51 23.50
CA ASN A 118 -7.17 10.81 23.81
C ASN A 118 -6.57 10.00 25.00
N ASN A 119 -7.27 8.98 25.50
CA ASN A 119 -6.85 8.18 26.65
C ASN A 119 -6.39 6.80 26.18
N GLY A 120 -5.07 6.56 26.24
CA GLY A 120 -4.47 5.22 26.26
C GLY A 120 -4.95 4.27 25.15
N GLU A 121 -5.01 4.75 23.91
CA GLU A 121 -5.56 3.99 22.78
C GLU A 121 -4.88 2.62 22.65
N ILE A 122 -5.69 1.56 22.71
CA ILE A 122 -5.24 0.20 22.42
C ILE A 122 -4.97 0.12 20.91
N ARG A 123 -3.74 0.39 20.51
CA ARG A 123 -3.29 0.34 19.12
C ARG A 123 -2.37 -0.86 18.91
N TYR A 124 -2.83 -1.84 18.12
CA TYR A 124 -1.95 -2.88 17.60
C TYR A 124 -1.36 -2.41 16.29
N ASN A 125 -0.14 -1.88 16.37
CA ASN A 125 0.59 -1.47 15.19
C ASN A 125 1.12 -2.71 14.43
N ILE A 126 0.66 -2.87 13.20
CA ILE A 126 0.95 -4.01 12.32
C ILE A 126 2.25 -3.76 11.52
N THR A 127 2.52 -2.51 11.16
CA THR A 127 3.69 -2.15 10.32
C THR A 127 4.68 -1.23 11.03
N LYS A 128 4.70 -1.27 12.37
CA LYS A 128 5.59 -0.46 13.20
C LYS A 128 7.04 -0.55 12.70
N ASP A 129 7.65 0.61 12.52
CA ASP A 129 9.06 0.76 12.12
C ASP A 129 9.39 0.26 10.70
N LYS A 130 8.39 0.20 9.78
CA LYS A 130 8.60 -0.19 8.37
C LYS A 130 8.23 0.96 7.41
N ASP A 131 9.23 1.48 6.70
CA ASP A 131 9.03 2.51 5.65
C ASP A 131 8.67 1.84 4.31
N ILE A 132 7.60 1.05 4.27
CA ILE A 132 7.34 0.12 3.16
C ILE A 132 7.10 0.85 1.83
N ASN A 133 6.17 1.81 1.81
CA ASN A 133 5.86 2.54 0.57
C ASN A 133 7.03 3.43 0.13
N GLN A 134 7.74 4.06 1.08
CA GLN A 134 8.93 4.83 0.76
C GLN A 134 10.00 3.97 0.10
N ASN A 135 10.29 2.78 0.63
CA ASN A 135 11.29 1.89 0.03
C ASN A 135 10.94 1.52 -1.41
N LEU A 136 9.65 1.23 -1.71
CA LEU A 136 9.26 0.89 -3.08
C LEU A 136 9.28 2.12 -3.99
N TYR A 137 8.89 3.29 -3.47
CA TYR A 137 9.00 4.56 -4.17
C TYR A 137 10.46 4.84 -4.55
N ASP A 138 11.39 4.76 -3.59
CA ASP A 138 12.83 5.00 -3.82
C ASP A 138 13.40 4.05 -4.90
N ILE A 139 12.93 2.80 -4.93
CA ILE A 139 13.32 1.84 -5.97
C ILE A 139 12.83 2.30 -7.34
N PHE A 140 11.57 2.74 -7.46
CA PHE A 140 10.99 3.20 -8.72
C PHE A 140 11.60 4.52 -9.20
N GLU A 141 11.85 5.45 -8.28
CA GLU A 141 12.56 6.70 -8.55
C GLU A 141 13.99 6.42 -9.05
N GLU A 142 14.73 5.52 -8.42
CA GLU A 142 16.06 5.14 -8.87
C GLU A 142 16.02 4.44 -10.26
N MET A 143 14.97 3.65 -10.54
CA MET A 143 14.74 3.09 -11.87
C MET A 143 14.49 4.21 -12.91
N TRP A 144 13.67 5.21 -12.57
CA TRP A 144 13.42 6.38 -13.40
C TRP A 144 14.73 7.10 -13.74
N ASN A 145 15.51 7.45 -12.71
CA ASN A 145 16.77 8.18 -12.87
C ASN A 145 17.74 7.44 -13.81
N LYS A 146 17.86 6.11 -13.67
CA LYS A 146 18.73 5.32 -14.56
C LYS A 146 18.24 5.24 -16.00
N ILE A 147 16.92 5.29 -16.20
CA ILE A 147 16.32 5.33 -17.53
C ILE A 147 16.50 6.72 -18.14
N ALA A 148 16.17 7.79 -17.40
CA ALA A 148 16.33 9.17 -17.80
C ALA A 148 17.78 9.47 -18.24
N GLU A 149 18.76 9.04 -17.45
CA GLU A 149 20.19 9.17 -17.77
C GLU A 149 20.58 8.43 -19.06
N LYS A 150 19.92 7.31 -19.37
CA LYS A 150 20.19 6.54 -20.59
C LYS A 150 19.62 7.23 -21.83
N VAL A 151 18.46 7.87 -21.70
CA VAL A 151 17.76 8.49 -22.83
C VAL A 151 17.95 10.01 -22.91
N GLU A 152 18.82 10.56 -22.07
CA GLU A 152 19.20 11.98 -22.01
C GLU A 152 18.03 12.90 -21.55
N LEU A 153 17.27 12.44 -20.56
CA LEU A 153 16.16 13.17 -19.92
C LEU A 153 16.48 13.60 -18.48
N ASN A 154 17.72 14.02 -18.23
CA ASN A 154 18.23 14.26 -16.87
C ASN A 154 17.52 15.40 -16.12
N ASP A 155 16.80 16.26 -16.82
CA ASP A 155 16.08 17.40 -16.25
C ASP A 155 14.61 17.09 -15.94
N VAL A 156 14.14 15.85 -16.14
CA VAL A 156 12.76 15.43 -15.85
C VAL A 156 12.75 14.57 -14.59
N GLU A 157 12.19 15.12 -13.50
CA GLU A 157 12.11 14.45 -12.22
C GLU A 157 10.91 13.47 -12.16
N TRP A 158 11.01 12.45 -11.33
CA TRP A 158 9.98 11.40 -11.20
C TRP A 158 8.69 11.93 -10.55
N ASP A 159 8.81 12.91 -9.67
CA ASP A 159 7.70 13.53 -8.94
C ASP A 159 6.97 14.63 -9.74
N GLU A 160 7.42 14.94 -10.97
CA GLU A 160 6.69 15.81 -11.90
C GLU A 160 5.41 15.16 -12.45
N PHE A 161 5.26 13.85 -12.28
CA PHE A 161 4.07 13.11 -12.70
C PHE A 161 3.01 13.02 -11.61
N ASP A 162 1.77 12.77 -12.03
CA ASP A 162 0.64 12.63 -11.11
C ASP A 162 0.74 11.33 -10.27
N LEU A 163 1.32 11.47 -9.08
CA LEU A 163 1.47 10.38 -8.11
C LEU A 163 0.13 9.99 -7.46
N GLU A 164 -0.97 10.73 -7.68
CA GLU A 164 -2.30 10.36 -7.15
C GLU A 164 -2.77 9.01 -7.70
N LEU A 165 -2.43 8.70 -8.96
CA LEU A 165 -2.72 7.40 -9.58
C LEU A 165 -2.08 6.23 -8.82
N PHE A 166 -0.89 6.44 -8.26
CA PHE A 166 -0.19 5.42 -7.47
C PHE A 166 -0.96 5.18 -6.17
N TYR A 167 -1.34 6.24 -5.48
CA TYR A 167 -2.15 6.18 -4.26
C TYR A 167 -3.48 5.43 -4.45
N GLU A 168 -4.18 5.64 -5.57
CA GLU A 168 -5.41 4.90 -5.87
C GLU A 168 -5.19 3.38 -5.94
N VAL A 169 -4.06 2.94 -6.51
CA VAL A 169 -3.68 1.52 -6.56
C VAL A 169 -3.41 1.01 -5.15
N GLU A 170 -2.71 1.79 -4.33
CA GLU A 170 -2.38 1.43 -2.96
C GLU A 170 -3.63 1.23 -2.10
N GLU A 171 -4.54 2.21 -2.13
CA GLU A 171 -5.81 2.17 -1.41
C GLU A 171 -6.68 1.00 -1.89
N SER A 172 -6.88 0.87 -3.20
CA SER A 172 -7.72 -0.19 -3.79
C SER A 172 -7.19 -1.59 -3.44
N PHE A 173 -5.87 -1.76 -3.43
CA PHE A 173 -5.24 -2.99 -3.00
C PHE A 173 -5.52 -3.25 -1.51
N LEU A 174 -5.28 -2.28 -0.63
CA LEU A 174 -5.44 -2.45 0.83
C LEU A 174 -6.88 -2.79 1.20
N GLN A 175 -7.86 -2.11 0.63
CA GLN A 175 -9.29 -2.40 0.84
C GLN A 175 -9.59 -3.88 0.56
N LYS A 176 -9.19 -4.38 -0.62
CA LYS A 176 -9.44 -5.76 -1.06
C LYS A 176 -8.65 -6.78 -0.23
N TYR A 177 -7.37 -6.50 -0.01
CA TYR A 177 -6.45 -7.38 0.68
C TYR A 177 -6.84 -7.56 2.15
N LEU A 178 -7.04 -6.47 2.87
CA LEU A 178 -7.41 -6.51 4.29
C LEU A 178 -8.80 -7.12 4.48
N SER A 179 -9.76 -6.84 3.60
CA SER A 179 -11.07 -7.51 3.64
C SER A 179 -10.95 -9.02 3.45
N LYS A 180 -10.14 -9.48 2.50
CA LYS A 180 -9.86 -10.90 2.28
C LYS A 180 -9.28 -11.54 3.55
N CYS A 181 -8.23 -10.95 4.12
CA CYS A 181 -7.60 -11.44 5.36
C CYS A 181 -8.57 -11.49 6.55
N TRP A 182 -9.40 -10.44 6.70
CA TRP A 182 -10.39 -10.33 7.77
C TRP A 182 -11.42 -11.46 7.70
N LYS A 183 -12.05 -11.63 6.52
CA LYS A 183 -13.05 -12.68 6.27
C LYS A 183 -12.47 -14.08 6.43
N GLN A 184 -11.22 -14.30 5.99
CA GLN A 184 -10.55 -15.59 6.15
C GLN A 184 -10.35 -15.97 7.62
N ASN A 185 -9.91 -15.05 8.47
CA ASN A 185 -9.82 -15.31 9.91
C ASN A 185 -11.23 -15.51 10.51
N LYS A 186 -12.19 -14.67 10.15
CA LYS A 186 -13.54 -14.70 10.71
C LYS A 186 -14.24 -16.03 10.45
N ALA A 187 -14.10 -16.56 9.24
CA ALA A 187 -14.64 -17.86 8.86
C ALA A 187 -14.00 -19.02 9.64
N LYS A 188 -12.68 -18.97 9.90
CA LYS A 188 -11.97 -20.00 10.66
C LYS A 188 -12.38 -20.02 12.14
N LEU A 189 -12.62 -18.85 12.71
CA LEU A 189 -12.89 -18.67 14.14
C LEU A 189 -14.39 -18.67 14.48
N ASN A 190 -15.28 -18.59 13.47
CA ASN A 190 -16.70 -18.32 13.65
C ASN A 190 -16.94 -17.06 14.51
N SER A 191 -16.08 -16.05 14.32
CA SER A 191 -16.13 -14.81 15.09
C SER A 191 -17.30 -13.93 14.64
N LYS A 192 -17.86 -13.15 15.58
CA LYS A 192 -18.91 -12.15 15.29
C LYS A 192 -18.36 -10.73 15.14
N THR A 193 -17.05 -10.55 15.36
CA THR A 193 -16.38 -9.26 15.28
C THR A 193 -16.55 -8.63 13.89
N LYS A 194 -16.82 -7.33 13.84
CA LYS A 194 -16.94 -6.49 12.65
C LYS A 194 -15.75 -5.53 12.57
N ALA A 195 -15.33 -5.17 11.36
CA ALA A 195 -14.30 -4.14 11.20
C ALA A 195 -14.51 -3.24 9.99
N ILE A 196 -14.15 -1.97 10.16
CA ILE A 196 -13.99 -1.01 9.06
C ILE A 196 -12.51 -0.74 8.80
N LEU A 197 -12.22 -0.32 7.58
CA LEU A 197 -10.96 0.29 7.19
C LEU A 197 -11.19 1.79 6.97
N CYS A 198 -10.32 2.60 7.54
CA CYS A 198 -10.35 4.06 7.40
C CYS A 198 -8.93 4.61 7.22
N GLU A 199 -8.80 5.67 6.44
CA GLU A 199 -7.56 6.45 6.37
C GLU A 199 -7.43 7.33 7.62
N HIS A 200 -6.21 7.53 8.11
CA HIS A 200 -5.93 8.20 9.38
C HIS A 200 -6.34 9.68 9.42
N SER A 201 -6.15 10.43 8.33
CA SER A 201 -6.60 11.82 8.22
C SER A 201 -8.12 11.96 8.06
N GLY A 202 -8.80 10.86 7.71
CA GLY A 202 -10.24 10.84 7.45
C GLY A 202 -10.63 11.39 6.08
N ALA A 203 -9.66 11.61 5.20
CA ALA A 203 -9.91 12.07 3.82
C ALA A 203 -10.41 10.93 2.91
N GLY A 204 -10.09 9.68 3.25
CA GLY A 204 -10.46 8.50 2.48
C GLY A 204 -11.87 7.97 2.74
N GLU A 205 -12.29 7.01 1.92
CA GLU A 205 -13.57 6.32 2.09
C GLU A 205 -13.56 5.39 3.32
N ILE A 206 -14.73 5.18 3.92
CA ILE A 206 -14.90 4.16 4.96
C ILE A 206 -15.26 2.84 4.27
N TYR A 207 -14.42 1.82 4.45
CA TYR A 207 -14.59 0.54 3.78
C TYR A 207 -14.92 -0.57 4.78
N TYR A 208 -16.08 -1.23 4.60
CA TYR A 208 -16.53 -2.30 5.50
C TYR A 208 -15.85 -3.63 5.14
N LEU A 209 -14.96 -4.11 5.99
CA LEU A 209 -14.11 -5.28 5.71
C LEU A 209 -14.94 -6.57 5.57
N ASP A 210 -16.01 -6.71 6.34
CA ASP A 210 -16.87 -7.89 6.32
C ASP A 210 -17.66 -8.02 5.01
N GLU A 211 -18.18 -6.90 4.49
CA GLU A 211 -19.03 -6.88 3.29
C GLU A 211 -18.27 -6.51 2.01
N SER A 212 -16.99 -6.09 2.13
CA SER A 212 -16.14 -5.73 0.98
C SER A 212 -16.70 -4.60 0.14
N ARG A 213 -17.17 -3.53 0.81
CA ARG A 213 -17.77 -2.38 0.13
C ARG A 213 -17.53 -1.10 0.90
N VAL A 214 -17.59 0.00 0.17
CA VAL A 214 -17.64 1.36 0.72
C VAL A 214 -18.98 1.59 1.41
N ILE A 215 -18.94 2.27 2.56
CA ILE A 215 -20.13 2.70 3.30
C ILE A 215 -20.17 4.22 3.41
N LYS A 216 -21.38 4.78 3.48
CA LYS A 216 -21.55 6.24 3.47
C LYS A 216 -21.31 6.89 4.83
N SER A 217 -21.41 6.12 5.91
CA SER A 217 -21.23 6.63 7.26
C SER A 217 -20.97 5.51 8.26
N ILE A 218 -20.36 5.86 9.38
CA ILE A 218 -20.24 5.01 10.58
C ILE A 218 -21.60 4.48 11.05
N SER A 219 -22.66 5.27 10.94
CA SER A 219 -24.01 4.84 11.36
C SER A 219 -24.52 3.64 10.56
N GLU A 220 -23.98 3.41 9.37
CA GLU A 220 -24.27 2.23 8.55
C GLU A 220 -23.52 1.00 9.08
N PHE A 221 -22.31 1.18 9.60
CA PHE A 221 -21.49 0.11 10.19
C PHE A 221 -22.03 -0.38 11.55
N LEU A 222 -22.53 0.54 12.38
CA LEU A 222 -23.02 0.23 13.73
C LEU A 222 -24.43 -0.41 13.77
N LYS A 223 -25.09 -0.59 12.62
CA LYS A 223 -26.38 -1.28 12.51
C LYS A 223 -26.20 -2.79 12.40
#